data_AF-A0A1Z8ST64-F1
#
_entry.id   AF-A0A1Z8ST64-F1
#
_cell.length_a   1.000
_cell.length_b   1.000
_cell.length_c   1.000
_cell.angle_alpha   90.00
_cell.angle_beta   90.00
_cell.angle_gamma   90.00
#
_symmetry.space_group_name_H-M   'P 1'
#
loop_
_entity.id
_entity.type
_entity.pdbx_description
1 polymer ?
#
loop_
_entity_poly.entity_id
_entity_poly.type
_entity_poly.pdbx_seq_one_letter_code
_entity_poly.pdbx_strand_id
1 'polypeptide(L)'
;MDEFFSSFTMLHLLIHIQKNFKFVKKIFSSDFRLRLGFLLFSLVEPGVFSRIVPAMRFSLINITIILSAAFFAKGLGGQVHPIESLGRNFFESIKNKDFNAYYNLSIFSLNEQSFKFFLKNIRNQSMRDHVIDAHTLPFPADANTSRQKWDAAFLHNWRIEWRHLARATPESIKNETFIPILRETNAYGFQWETVRLLAIEILLPVNWQNERFEIKGDLDLEENQVNPRTLFLDRSMSYRIQPDKSTYSRALMFGTDPEDSDQAFNNGIIGNGSGQGDIIIRFDENAPDKLFYFCPDEANAGGPVVIKQYDDLDKPNQRHNLLLTLAYGSPQRAFQILLKDVLLTPNGALYCGRPKWIGEVPLPRGLNFPEL
;
A
#
# COMPACT_ATOMS: atom_id res chain seq x y z
N MET A 1 -5.91 21.12 3.27
CA MET A 1 -5.95 19.68 3.54
C MET A 1 -5.49 18.85 2.35
N ASP A 2 -6.12 18.94 1.17
CA ASP A 2 -5.58 18.34 -0.06
C ASP A 2 -4.14 18.84 -0.34
N GLU A 3 -3.81 20.04 0.13
CA GLU A 3 -2.47 20.65 0.19
C GLU A 3 -1.33 19.77 0.70
N PHE A 4 -1.57 18.69 1.47
CA PHE A 4 -0.48 17.76 1.84
C PHE A 4 0.18 17.11 0.60
N PHE A 5 -0.57 16.96 -0.50
CA PHE A 5 -0.04 16.64 -1.82
C PHE A 5 -0.36 17.71 -2.89
N SER A 6 -1.21 18.69 -2.59
CA SER A 6 -1.62 19.78 -3.49
C SER A 6 -0.96 21.14 -3.20
N SER A 7 0.15 21.19 -2.45
CA SER A 7 1.00 22.40 -2.30
C SER A 7 1.79 22.74 -3.58
N PHE A 8 1.24 22.41 -4.75
CA PHE A 8 2.00 22.05 -5.95
C PHE A 8 2.09 23.15 -7.02
N THR A 9 1.40 24.29 -6.86
CA THR A 9 1.38 25.38 -7.87
C THR A 9 1.43 26.81 -7.32
N MET A 10 1.21 27.05 -6.02
CA MET A 10 1.08 28.43 -5.50
C MET A 10 2.32 29.00 -4.78
N LEU A 11 3.40 28.23 -4.62
CA LEU A 11 4.60 28.69 -3.92
C LEU A 11 5.53 29.59 -4.76
N HIS A 12 5.36 29.60 -6.09
CA HIS A 12 6.20 30.38 -7.01
C HIS A 12 5.93 31.90 -7.01
N LEU A 13 4.82 32.38 -6.42
CA LEU A 13 4.44 33.81 -6.45
C LEU A 13 4.82 34.61 -5.19
N LEU A 14 5.11 33.94 -4.07
CA LEU A 14 5.35 34.59 -2.77
C LEU A 14 6.83 34.72 -2.37
N ILE A 15 7.73 33.96 -2.99
CA ILE A 15 9.16 33.93 -2.64
C ILE A 15 9.92 35.23 -3.06
N HIS A 16 9.28 36.15 -3.80
CA HIS A 16 9.89 37.44 -4.14
C HIS A 16 9.90 38.47 -2.99
N ILE A 17 9.13 38.28 -1.91
CA ILE A 17 9.00 39.26 -0.80
C ILE A 17 9.34 38.65 0.58
N GLN A 18 10.56 38.10 0.75
CA GLN A 18 11.20 38.07 2.09
C GLN A 18 12.74 37.93 2.11
N LYS A 19 13.45 38.36 1.07
CA LYS A 19 14.92 38.53 1.14
C LYS A 19 15.29 39.83 1.87
N ASN A 20 15.31 39.81 3.21
CA ASN A 20 16.16 40.68 4.05
C ASN A 20 16.03 40.34 5.56
N PHE A 21 17.04 39.69 6.15
CA PHE A 21 17.88 40.20 7.25
C PHE A 21 19.02 39.20 7.56
N LYS A 22 19.99 39.57 8.42
CA LYS A 22 21.27 38.85 8.64
C LYS A 22 21.69 38.81 10.12
N PHE A 23 22.69 37.97 10.45
CA PHE A 23 23.50 37.93 11.70
C PHE A 23 22.77 37.43 12.98
N VAL A 24 23.38 36.89 14.08
CA VAL A 24 24.66 36.16 14.42
C VAL A 24 24.50 35.64 15.91
N LYS A 25 25.27 34.77 16.62
CA LYS A 25 26.70 34.36 16.63
C LYS A 25 26.97 32.82 16.82
N LYS A 26 27.76 32.37 17.82
CA LYS A 26 28.57 31.11 17.79
C LYS A 26 29.18 30.72 19.18
N ILE A 27 29.59 29.44 19.35
CA ILE A 27 30.50 28.82 20.41
C ILE A 27 29.81 28.55 21.78
N PHE A 28 29.85 27.38 22.45
CA PHE A 28 30.90 26.44 22.97
C PHE A 28 30.46 24.95 22.80
N SER A 29 31.29 23.87 22.71
CA SER A 29 32.50 23.38 23.43
C SER A 29 32.19 22.82 24.84
N SER A 30 32.63 21.64 25.31
CA SER A 30 33.61 20.63 24.81
C SER A 30 33.42 19.23 25.47
N ASP A 31 34.26 18.25 25.09
CA ASP A 31 34.30 16.82 25.48
C ASP A 31 34.18 16.41 26.97
N PHE A 32 33.69 15.17 27.20
CA PHE A 32 34.46 14.16 27.96
C PHE A 32 34.17 12.71 27.48
N ARG A 33 34.96 11.71 27.93
CA ARG A 33 35.10 10.37 27.30
C ARG A 33 35.32 9.23 28.32
N LEU A 34 35.18 7.97 27.86
CA LEU A 34 35.61 6.69 28.51
C LEU A 34 34.71 6.22 29.69
N ARG A 35 34.57 4.92 30.08
CA ARG A 35 35.08 3.57 29.66
C ARG A 35 33.97 2.55 30.09
N LEU A 36 33.59 1.48 29.38
CA LEU A 36 34.27 0.26 28.84
C LEU A 36 34.01 -1.01 29.70
N GLY A 37 33.58 -2.10 29.07
CA GLY A 37 33.47 -3.46 29.61
C GLY A 37 32.59 -4.34 28.69
N PHE A 38 33.13 -4.99 27.65
CA PHE A 38 33.61 -6.39 27.66
C PHE A 38 32.65 -7.36 28.37
N LEU A 39 31.85 -8.22 27.70
CA LEU A 39 32.06 -9.24 26.64
C LEU A 39 32.28 -10.67 27.18
N LEU A 40 31.44 -11.59 26.67
CA LEU A 40 31.63 -13.04 26.53
C LEU A 40 31.95 -13.87 27.79
N PHE A 41 31.10 -14.88 28.05
CA PHE A 41 31.41 -16.25 27.58
C PHE A 41 30.11 -17.07 27.37
N SER A 42 30.22 -18.23 26.73
CA SER A 42 29.10 -19.08 26.32
C SER A 42 29.40 -20.58 26.55
N LEU A 43 28.35 -21.40 26.44
CA LEU A 43 28.32 -22.88 26.42
C LEU A 43 28.64 -23.62 27.73
N VAL A 44 27.73 -24.52 28.12
CA VAL A 44 27.94 -25.99 28.24
C VAL A 44 26.58 -26.68 28.44
N GLU A 45 26.42 -27.88 27.89
CA GLU A 45 25.19 -28.70 27.92
C GLU A 45 25.27 -29.82 29.02
N PRO A 46 24.63 -31.01 28.92
CA PRO A 46 23.23 -31.21 29.31
C PRO A 46 22.95 -32.38 30.30
N GLY A 47 21.81 -32.29 31.00
CA GLY A 47 20.95 -33.44 31.32
C GLY A 47 21.12 -34.18 32.67
N VAL A 48 20.32 -35.25 32.82
CA VAL A 48 20.17 -36.19 33.97
C VAL A 48 19.70 -35.52 35.30
N PHE A 49 18.56 -35.85 35.92
CA PHE A 49 17.96 -37.17 36.21
C PHE A 49 16.40 -37.17 36.15
N SER A 50 15.77 -38.33 36.39
CA SER A 50 14.33 -38.60 36.20
C SER A 50 13.58 -39.09 37.45
N ARG A 51 12.24 -39.26 37.33
CA ARG A 51 11.22 -39.70 38.34
C ARG A 51 10.68 -38.50 39.16
N ILE A 52 9.37 -38.35 39.42
CA ILE A 52 8.39 -39.31 40.02
C ILE A 52 7.09 -39.47 39.18
N VAL A 53 6.17 -40.34 39.64
CA VAL A 53 5.11 -41.08 38.91
C VAL A 53 3.69 -40.39 39.00
N PRO A 54 2.51 -41.00 38.71
CA PRO A 54 1.64 -40.45 37.65
C PRO A 54 0.21 -40.01 38.07
N ALA A 55 -0.30 -38.88 37.55
CA ALA A 55 -1.67 -38.43 37.87
C ALA A 55 -2.39 -37.60 36.78
N MET A 56 -2.22 -37.89 35.47
CA MET A 56 -2.90 -37.08 34.43
C MET A 56 -3.21 -37.83 33.11
N ARG A 57 -4.08 -38.84 33.14
CA ARG A 57 -4.53 -39.58 31.92
C ARG A 57 -5.99 -39.37 31.49
N PHE A 58 -6.79 -38.58 32.21
CA PHE A 58 -8.17 -38.24 31.82
C PHE A 58 -8.36 -36.81 31.27
N SER A 59 -7.31 -35.99 31.21
CA SER A 59 -7.38 -34.61 30.67
C SER A 59 -7.17 -34.54 29.14
N LEU A 60 -6.28 -35.39 28.60
CA LEU A 60 -5.76 -35.27 27.23
C LEU A 60 -6.78 -35.54 26.11
N ILE A 61 -7.81 -36.36 26.34
CA ILE A 61 -8.77 -36.74 25.29
C ILE A 61 -9.67 -35.56 24.91
N ASN A 62 -10.21 -34.82 25.91
CA ASN A 62 -11.08 -33.67 25.65
C ASN A 62 -10.33 -32.48 25.04
N ILE A 63 -9.06 -32.28 25.41
CA ILE A 63 -8.20 -31.23 24.84
C ILE A 63 -7.93 -31.50 23.34
N THR A 64 -7.73 -32.76 22.95
CA THR A 64 -7.44 -33.14 21.55
C THR A 64 -8.63 -32.85 20.62
N ILE A 65 -9.87 -33.09 21.08
CA ILE A 65 -11.08 -32.81 20.29
C ILE A 65 -11.31 -31.30 20.14
N ILE A 66 -11.11 -30.52 21.22
CA ILE A 66 -11.27 -29.05 21.17
C ILE A 66 -10.20 -28.38 20.29
N LEU A 67 -8.94 -28.86 20.30
CA LEU A 67 -7.93 -28.35 19.38
C LEU A 67 -8.25 -28.70 17.91
N SER A 68 -8.74 -29.91 17.62
CA SER A 68 -9.11 -30.26 16.24
C SER A 68 -10.24 -29.38 15.70
N ALA A 69 -11.26 -29.06 16.51
CA ALA A 69 -12.30 -28.10 16.14
C ALA A 69 -11.73 -26.68 15.87
N ALA A 70 -10.74 -26.23 16.64
CA ALA A 70 -10.07 -24.95 16.42
C ALA A 70 -9.25 -24.90 15.12
N PHE A 71 -8.78 -26.05 14.61
CA PHE A 71 -8.13 -26.14 13.29
C PHE A 71 -9.12 -26.28 12.13
N PHE A 72 -10.24 -27.00 12.28
CA PHE A 72 -11.26 -27.10 11.22
C PHE A 72 -12.13 -25.85 11.05
N ALA A 73 -12.23 -24.98 12.06
CA ALA A 73 -12.87 -23.67 11.93
C ALA A 73 -12.06 -22.68 11.06
N LYS A 74 -10.76 -22.94 10.85
CA LYS A 74 -9.99 -22.33 9.77
C LYS A 74 -10.09 -23.24 8.53
N GLY A 75 -11.04 -22.93 7.65
CA GLY A 75 -10.98 -23.41 6.27
C GLY A 75 -9.64 -23.03 5.63
N LEU A 76 -9.27 -23.72 4.54
CA LEU A 76 -7.98 -23.65 3.83
C LEU A 76 -7.71 -22.25 3.22
N GLY A 77 -7.46 -21.26 4.08
CA GLY A 77 -7.19 -19.88 3.72
C GLY A 77 -5.70 -19.64 3.58
N GLY A 78 -5.27 -19.36 2.36
CA GLY A 78 -4.00 -18.68 2.12
C GLY A 78 -3.92 -17.37 2.93
N GLN A 79 -2.72 -16.95 3.29
CA GLN A 79 -2.52 -15.81 4.18
C GLN A 79 -3.10 -14.53 3.56
N VAL A 80 -4.10 -13.94 4.23
CA VAL A 80 -4.84 -12.79 3.70
C VAL A 80 -3.88 -11.62 3.49
N HIS A 81 -3.84 -11.12 2.26
CA HIS A 81 -2.95 -10.05 1.83
C HIS A 81 -3.05 -8.82 2.76
N PRO A 82 -1.94 -8.21 3.23
CA PRO A 82 -2.00 -7.12 4.22
C PRO A 82 -2.83 -5.91 3.78
N ILE A 83 -2.83 -5.60 2.47
CA ILE A 83 -3.66 -4.54 1.90
C ILE A 83 -5.14 -4.94 1.83
N GLU A 84 -5.46 -6.22 1.62
CA GLU A 84 -6.84 -6.72 1.71
C GLU A 84 -7.34 -6.68 3.17
N SER A 85 -6.49 -7.05 4.13
CA SER A 85 -6.75 -6.91 5.57
C SER A 85 -7.02 -5.46 5.97
N LEU A 86 -6.22 -4.49 5.50
CA LEU A 86 -6.47 -3.05 5.68
C LEU A 86 -7.86 -2.64 5.15
N GLY A 87 -8.24 -3.09 3.96
CA GLY A 87 -9.57 -2.79 3.39
C GLY A 87 -10.71 -3.36 4.23
N ARG A 88 -10.57 -4.58 4.76
CA ARG A 88 -11.57 -5.22 5.64
C ARG A 88 -11.70 -4.47 6.96
N ASN A 89 -10.58 -4.15 7.60
CA ASN A 89 -10.55 -3.43 8.88
C ASN A 89 -11.06 -1.98 8.71
N PHE A 90 -10.78 -1.33 7.58
CA PHE A 90 -11.32 -0.01 7.25
C PHE A 90 -12.85 -0.07 7.12
N PHE A 91 -13.38 -1.02 6.34
CA PHE A 91 -14.82 -1.20 6.18
C PHE A 91 -15.52 -1.40 7.53
N GLU A 92 -15.00 -2.29 8.37
CA GLU A 92 -15.56 -2.54 9.70
C GLU A 92 -15.44 -1.31 10.63
N SER A 93 -14.37 -0.50 10.54
CA SER A 93 -14.26 0.75 11.32
C SER A 93 -15.35 1.77 10.97
N ILE A 94 -15.70 1.92 9.68
CA ILE A 94 -16.80 2.77 9.23
C ILE A 94 -18.14 2.17 9.68
N LYS A 95 -18.34 0.88 9.44
CA LYS A 95 -19.58 0.15 9.74
C LYS A 95 -19.96 0.23 11.22
N ASN A 96 -19.00 -0.03 12.10
CA ASN A 96 -19.18 0.01 13.55
C ASN A 96 -19.04 1.43 14.13
N LYS A 97 -18.80 2.44 13.27
CA LYS A 97 -18.64 3.86 13.63
C LYS A 97 -17.49 4.10 14.64
N ASP A 98 -16.47 3.23 14.61
CA ASP A 98 -15.28 3.30 15.46
C ASP A 98 -14.17 4.15 14.81
N PHE A 99 -14.06 5.40 15.27
CA PHE A 99 -13.00 6.30 14.84
C PHE A 99 -11.59 5.85 15.29
N ASN A 100 -11.45 5.13 16.40
CA ASN A 100 -10.13 4.71 16.89
C ASN A 100 -9.56 3.61 15.99
N ALA A 101 -10.38 2.61 15.63
CA ALA A 101 -10.01 1.62 14.63
C ALA A 101 -9.66 2.28 13.28
N TYR A 102 -10.48 3.22 12.81
CA TYR A 102 -10.24 3.99 11.59
C TYR A 102 -8.90 4.74 11.62
N TYR A 103 -8.65 5.50 12.69
CA TYR A 103 -7.44 6.32 12.85
C TYR A 103 -6.16 5.46 12.87
N ASN A 104 -6.20 4.31 13.55
CA ASN A 104 -5.06 3.42 13.68
C ASN A 104 -4.57 2.84 12.34
N LEU A 105 -5.46 2.75 11.34
CA LEU A 105 -5.17 2.30 9.98
C LEU A 105 -4.57 3.39 9.06
N SER A 106 -4.41 4.62 9.56
CA SER A 106 -3.86 5.76 8.84
C SER A 106 -2.38 6.00 9.15
N ILE A 107 -1.65 6.69 8.27
CA ILE A 107 -0.26 7.12 8.51
C ILE A 107 -0.10 8.00 9.78
N PHE A 108 -1.17 8.67 10.23
CA PHE A 108 -1.19 9.53 11.41
C PHE A 108 -1.16 8.75 12.74
N SER A 109 -1.34 7.43 12.72
CA SER A 109 -1.21 6.58 13.92
C SER A 109 0.24 6.30 14.32
N LEU A 110 1.21 6.52 13.41
CA LEU A 110 2.63 6.31 13.69
C LEU A 110 3.16 7.35 14.69
N ASN A 111 4.06 6.90 15.57
CA ASN A 111 4.90 7.79 16.38
C ASN A 111 6.21 8.15 15.65
N GLU A 112 6.96 9.13 16.18
CA GLU A 112 8.21 9.63 15.58
C GLU A 112 9.23 8.52 15.25
N GLN A 113 9.34 7.49 16.09
CA GLN A 113 10.28 6.39 15.88
C GLN A 113 9.81 5.44 14.78
N SER A 114 8.53 5.05 14.80
CA SER A 114 7.92 4.20 13.78
C SER A 114 7.90 4.87 12.41
N PHE A 115 7.54 6.16 12.34
CA PHE A 115 7.60 6.95 11.11
C PHE A 115 9.04 7.07 10.59
N LYS A 116 10.01 7.39 11.45
CA LYS A 116 11.43 7.46 11.07
C LYS A 116 11.94 6.13 10.52
N PHE A 117 11.58 5.01 11.15
CA PHE A 117 11.98 3.67 10.70
C PHE A 117 11.34 3.31 9.35
N PHE A 118 10.04 3.56 9.20
CA PHE A 118 9.32 3.37 7.94
C PHE A 118 9.96 4.18 6.80
N LEU A 119 10.10 5.50 6.98
CA LEU A 119 10.66 6.38 5.96
C LEU A 119 12.10 6.02 5.62
N LYS A 120 12.96 5.71 6.60
CA LYS A 120 14.37 5.36 6.34
C LYS A 120 14.51 4.14 5.42
N ASN A 121 13.69 3.12 5.66
CA ASN A 121 13.79 1.83 5.01
C ASN A 121 12.88 1.70 3.78
N ILE A 122 12.23 2.78 3.32
CA ILE A 122 11.30 2.70 2.21
C ILE A 122 12.02 2.34 0.89
N ARG A 123 11.45 1.37 0.17
CA ARG A 123 11.89 0.90 -1.16
C ARG A 123 10.95 1.48 -2.22
N ASN A 124 11.00 2.79 -2.41
CA ASN A 124 10.14 3.54 -3.34
C ASN A 124 10.94 4.75 -3.82
N GLN A 125 11.35 4.77 -5.09
CA GLN A 125 12.29 5.78 -5.58
C GLN A 125 11.68 7.19 -5.53
N SER A 126 10.46 7.36 -6.03
CA SER A 126 9.78 8.67 -6.07
C SER A 126 9.55 9.30 -4.69
N MET A 127 9.44 8.49 -3.63
CA MET A 127 9.41 8.99 -2.25
C MET A 127 10.79 9.33 -1.68
N ARG A 128 11.88 8.75 -2.21
CA ARG A 128 13.25 9.19 -1.89
C ARG A 128 13.61 10.47 -2.64
N ASP A 129 13.31 10.53 -3.93
CA ASP A 129 13.51 11.71 -4.80
C ASP A 129 12.90 12.95 -4.17
N HIS A 130 11.65 12.87 -3.71
CA HIS A 130 10.97 13.99 -3.05
C HIS A 130 11.73 14.54 -1.83
N VAL A 131 12.34 13.66 -1.02
CA VAL A 131 13.13 14.06 0.17
C VAL A 131 14.51 14.61 -0.23
N ILE A 132 15.07 14.14 -1.34
CA ILE A 132 16.31 14.62 -1.97
C ILE A 132 16.10 16.01 -2.59
N ASP A 133 15.00 16.23 -3.32
CA ASP A 133 14.64 17.52 -3.92
C ASP A 133 14.31 18.58 -2.86
N ALA A 134 13.74 18.16 -1.72
CA ALA A 134 13.55 19.01 -0.55
C ALA A 134 14.88 19.36 0.17
N HIS A 135 16.04 18.86 -0.27
CA HIS A 135 17.33 19.10 0.37
C HIS A 135 17.92 20.46 -0.06
N THR A 136 17.91 21.42 0.86
CA THR A 136 18.35 22.80 0.61
C THR A 136 19.85 23.06 0.83
N LEU A 137 20.60 22.04 1.28
CA LEU A 137 22.05 22.13 1.44
C LEU A 137 22.77 21.43 0.27
N PRO A 138 23.96 21.89 -0.15
CA PRO A 138 24.77 21.17 -1.12
C PRO A 138 25.13 19.78 -0.60
N PHE A 139 24.95 18.76 -1.44
CA PHE A 139 25.40 17.40 -1.12
C PHE A 139 26.93 17.34 -0.95
N PRO A 140 27.46 16.43 -0.12
CA PRO A 140 28.90 16.16 -0.02
C PRO A 140 29.50 15.80 -1.39
N ALA A 141 30.75 16.19 -1.63
CA ALA A 141 31.42 15.96 -2.93
C ALA A 141 31.65 14.47 -3.26
N ASP A 142 31.60 13.60 -2.25
CA ASP A 142 31.64 12.15 -2.36
C ASP A 142 30.26 11.49 -2.58
N ALA A 143 29.15 12.23 -2.40
CA ALA A 143 27.77 11.73 -2.51
C ALA A 143 27.29 11.63 -3.98
N ASN A 144 27.90 10.73 -4.73
CA ASN A 144 27.72 10.58 -6.17
C ASN A 144 26.56 9.63 -6.55
N THR A 145 26.14 8.72 -5.66
CA THR A 145 25.02 7.78 -5.90
C THR A 145 23.69 8.27 -5.31
N SER A 146 22.57 7.73 -5.81
CA SER A 146 21.21 8.03 -5.32
C SER A 146 21.10 7.71 -3.82
N ARG A 147 21.56 6.53 -3.40
CA ARG A 147 21.67 6.13 -1.99
C ARG A 147 22.47 7.10 -1.12
N GLN A 148 23.62 7.62 -1.56
CA GLN A 148 24.39 8.59 -0.76
C GLN A 148 23.65 9.93 -0.59
N LYS A 149 22.99 10.40 -1.66
CA LYS A 149 22.13 11.59 -1.59
C LYS A 149 20.94 11.35 -0.68
N TRP A 150 20.31 10.18 -0.77
CA TRP A 150 19.24 9.75 0.14
C TRP A 150 19.67 9.73 1.61
N ASP A 151 20.80 9.09 1.95
CA ASP A 151 21.27 9.02 3.34
C ASP A 151 21.55 10.44 3.91
N ALA A 152 22.13 11.34 3.11
CA ALA A 152 22.34 12.74 3.49
C ALA A 152 21.02 13.55 3.58
N ALA A 153 20.13 13.38 2.59
CA ALA A 153 18.84 14.08 2.52
C ALA A 153 17.93 13.67 3.67
N PHE A 154 17.77 12.36 3.87
CA PHE A 154 17.02 11.77 4.97
C PHE A 154 17.45 12.37 6.30
N LEU A 155 18.75 12.38 6.62
CA LEU A 155 19.28 12.83 7.92
C LEU A 155 18.81 14.24 8.31
N HIS A 156 18.68 15.16 7.35
CA HIS A 156 18.20 16.52 7.59
C HIS A 156 16.67 16.63 7.51
N ASN A 157 16.04 15.97 6.53
CA ASN A 157 14.66 16.25 6.14
C ASN A 157 13.61 15.34 6.83
N TRP A 158 13.96 14.14 7.32
CA TRP A 158 12.99 13.17 7.87
C TRP A 158 12.09 13.74 8.98
N ARG A 159 12.63 14.65 9.80
CA ARG A 159 11.91 15.30 10.91
C ARG A 159 11.03 16.47 10.45
N ILE A 160 11.27 17.02 9.25
CA ILE A 160 10.38 18.00 8.63
C ILE A 160 9.07 17.29 8.28
N GLU A 161 9.13 16.20 7.53
CA GLU A 161 7.97 15.37 7.16
C GLU A 161 7.16 14.91 8.37
N TRP A 162 7.85 14.40 9.40
CA TRP A 162 7.21 14.04 10.67
C TRP A 162 6.45 15.22 11.30
N ARG A 163 7.05 16.43 11.30
CA ARG A 163 6.42 17.65 11.81
C ARG A 163 5.33 18.21 10.90
N HIS A 164 5.20 17.76 9.66
CA HIS A 164 4.04 18.07 8.82
C HIS A 164 2.88 17.14 9.16
N LEU A 165 3.12 15.83 9.26
CA LEU A 165 2.10 14.85 9.67
C LEU A 165 1.57 15.12 11.09
N ALA A 166 2.47 15.33 12.07
CA ALA A 166 2.11 15.52 13.48
C ALA A 166 1.37 16.84 13.80
N ARG A 167 1.05 17.67 12.80
CA ARG A 167 0.13 18.82 12.95
C ARG A 167 -1.34 18.41 12.82
N ALA A 168 -1.63 17.32 12.11
CA ALA A 168 -2.98 16.80 12.01
C ALA A 168 -3.35 16.11 13.33
N THR A 169 -4.34 16.66 14.04
CA THR A 169 -4.81 16.07 15.29
C THR A 169 -5.84 14.97 15.01
N PRO A 170 -6.05 14.00 15.93
CA PRO A 170 -7.10 12.99 15.75
C PRO A 170 -8.49 13.61 15.53
N GLU A 171 -8.84 14.70 16.22
CA GLU A 171 -10.11 15.40 16.03
C GLU A 171 -10.19 16.13 14.67
N SER A 172 -9.07 16.62 14.13
CA SER A 172 -8.97 17.11 12.75
C SER A 172 -9.28 15.96 11.77
N ILE A 173 -8.51 14.86 11.80
CA ILE A 173 -8.73 13.68 10.94
C ILE A 173 -10.18 13.16 11.03
N LYS A 174 -10.75 13.10 12.23
CA LYS A 174 -12.15 12.70 12.47
C LYS A 174 -13.17 13.57 11.73
N ASN A 175 -13.07 14.90 11.88
CA ASN A 175 -13.99 15.84 11.22
C ASN A 175 -13.74 15.97 9.71
N GLU A 176 -12.50 15.72 9.27
CA GLU A 176 -12.03 15.97 7.91
C GLU A 176 -12.12 14.77 6.98
N THR A 177 -12.13 13.53 7.51
CA THR A 177 -12.10 12.30 6.71
C THR A 177 -13.11 11.24 7.15
N PHE A 178 -13.31 11.02 8.46
CA PHE A 178 -14.22 9.98 8.98
C PHE A 178 -15.70 10.41 8.92
N ILE A 179 -16.03 11.54 9.57
CA ILE A 179 -17.39 12.09 9.61
C ILE A 179 -17.96 12.42 8.21
N PRO A 180 -17.16 12.93 7.24
CA PRO A 180 -17.64 13.11 5.87
C PRO A 180 -18.14 11.82 5.21
N ILE A 181 -17.42 10.69 5.32
CA ILE A 181 -17.89 9.41 4.73
C ILE A 181 -19.25 9.02 5.31
N LEU A 182 -19.38 9.06 6.65
CA LEU A 182 -20.66 8.75 7.32
C LEU A 182 -21.77 9.71 6.85
N ARG A 183 -21.49 11.01 6.73
CA ARG A 183 -22.44 12.03 6.25
C ARG A 183 -22.90 11.79 4.81
N GLU A 184 -21.97 11.50 3.90
CA GLU A 184 -22.31 11.18 2.51
C GLU A 184 -23.23 9.95 2.43
N THR A 185 -22.94 8.89 3.21
CA THR A 185 -23.78 7.68 3.21
C THR A 185 -25.18 7.88 3.79
N ASN A 186 -25.37 8.86 4.69
CA ASN A 186 -26.70 9.24 5.17
C ASN A 186 -27.61 9.77 4.05
N ALA A 187 -27.06 10.42 3.02
CA ALA A 187 -27.85 10.90 1.87
C ALA A 187 -28.46 9.76 1.04
N TYR A 188 -27.86 8.57 1.10
CA TYR A 188 -28.36 7.33 0.49
C TYR A 188 -29.19 6.48 1.47
N GLY A 189 -29.41 6.97 2.70
CA GLY A 189 -30.15 6.28 3.74
C GLY A 189 -29.47 5.01 4.27
N PHE A 190 -28.13 4.95 4.29
CA PHE A 190 -27.38 3.76 4.67
C PHE A 190 -27.69 3.25 6.08
N GLN A 191 -28.07 1.97 6.18
CA GLN A 191 -28.05 1.18 7.40
C GLN A 191 -26.78 0.33 7.39
N TRP A 192 -25.69 0.87 7.94
CA TRP A 192 -24.34 0.26 7.90
C TRP A 192 -24.30 -1.20 8.37
N GLU A 193 -25.19 -1.55 9.28
CA GLU A 193 -25.41 -2.88 9.82
C GLU A 193 -25.75 -3.91 8.71
N THR A 194 -26.51 -3.49 7.70
CA THR A 194 -26.94 -4.31 6.54
C THR A 194 -26.07 -4.16 5.29
N VAL A 195 -25.18 -3.16 5.23
CA VAL A 195 -24.22 -2.99 4.13
C VAL A 195 -23.30 -4.21 4.05
N ARG A 196 -23.17 -4.78 2.84
CA ARG A 196 -22.28 -5.91 2.53
C ARG A 196 -21.07 -5.40 1.74
N LEU A 197 -19.87 -5.79 2.14
CA LEU A 197 -18.64 -5.56 1.38
C LEU A 197 -18.56 -6.61 0.25
N LEU A 198 -18.53 -6.17 -1.02
CA LEU A 198 -18.41 -7.05 -2.18
C LEU A 198 -16.95 -7.38 -2.51
N ALA A 199 -16.09 -6.37 -2.54
CA ALA A 199 -14.72 -6.51 -3.03
C ALA A 199 -13.76 -5.48 -2.43
N ILE A 200 -12.47 -5.87 -2.39
CA ILE A 200 -11.33 -5.01 -2.10
C ILE A 200 -10.30 -5.25 -3.19
N GLU A 201 -9.98 -4.20 -3.94
CA GLU A 201 -9.18 -4.30 -5.18
C GLU A 201 -8.20 -3.14 -5.27
N ILE A 202 -6.96 -3.38 -5.70
CA ILE A 202 -6.03 -2.31 -6.04
C ILE A 202 -6.44 -1.73 -7.40
N LEU A 203 -6.85 -0.46 -7.41
CA LEU A 203 -7.22 0.27 -8.61
C LEU A 203 -5.95 0.73 -9.35
N LEU A 204 -5.78 0.25 -10.57
CA LEU A 204 -4.72 0.64 -11.52
C LEU A 204 -5.35 1.35 -12.72
N PRO A 205 -5.45 2.69 -12.72
CA PRO A 205 -5.88 3.44 -13.90
C PRO A 205 -4.88 3.24 -15.05
N VAL A 206 -5.40 3.06 -16.26
CA VAL A 206 -4.62 2.94 -17.50
C VAL A 206 -5.10 3.94 -18.53
N ASN A 207 -4.14 4.58 -19.18
CA ASN A 207 -4.36 5.51 -20.28
C ASN A 207 -3.32 5.25 -21.38
N TRP A 208 -3.54 5.81 -22.56
CA TRP A 208 -2.69 5.69 -23.73
C TRP A 208 -1.96 7.01 -23.98
N GLN A 209 -0.63 6.98 -23.90
CA GLN A 209 0.23 8.13 -24.19
C GLN A 209 1.49 7.65 -24.90
N ASN A 210 2.01 8.45 -25.83
CA ASN A 210 3.28 8.16 -26.53
C ASN A 210 3.34 6.72 -27.11
N GLU A 211 2.24 6.32 -27.79
CA GLU A 211 2.10 5.03 -28.49
C GLU A 211 2.21 3.79 -27.57
N ARG A 212 1.90 3.95 -26.27
CA ARG A 212 1.93 2.86 -25.28
C ARG A 212 0.90 3.02 -24.16
N PHE A 213 0.71 1.94 -23.39
CA PHE A 213 -0.06 1.98 -22.15
C PHE A 213 0.77 2.55 -20.99
N GLU A 214 0.25 3.59 -20.33
CA GLU A 214 0.73 4.11 -19.06
C GLU A 214 -0.17 3.61 -17.92
N ILE A 215 0.39 2.82 -17.00
CA ILE A 215 -0.29 2.20 -15.86
C ILE A 215 0.26 2.82 -14.56
N LYS A 216 -0.57 3.17 -13.56
CA LYS A 216 -0.05 3.69 -12.27
C LYS A 216 0.86 2.64 -11.61
N GLY A 217 2.16 2.92 -11.54
CA GLY A 217 3.14 2.22 -10.73
C GLY A 217 4.06 3.21 -10.01
N ASP A 218 4.79 2.71 -9.02
CA ASP A 218 5.93 3.41 -8.42
C ASP A 218 7.21 2.64 -8.77
N LEU A 219 8.29 3.38 -8.98
CA LEU A 219 9.59 2.79 -9.33
C LEU A 219 10.29 2.18 -8.10
N ASP A 220 10.94 1.06 -8.36
CA ASP A 220 11.99 0.53 -7.48
C ASP A 220 13.24 1.41 -7.55
N LEU A 221 14.18 1.19 -6.63
CA LEU A 221 15.37 2.02 -6.45
C LEU A 221 16.24 2.07 -7.71
N GLU A 222 16.81 3.24 -8.01
CA GLU A 222 17.69 3.44 -9.18
C GLU A 222 18.87 2.45 -9.22
N GLU A 223 19.39 2.07 -8.04
CA GLU A 223 20.46 1.07 -7.92
C GLU A 223 20.11 -0.30 -8.53
N ASN A 224 18.81 -0.63 -8.65
CA ASN A 224 18.34 -1.92 -9.13
C ASN A 224 18.11 -1.96 -10.66
N GLN A 225 18.25 -0.82 -11.35
CA GLN A 225 18.16 -0.69 -12.82
C GLN A 225 16.90 -1.30 -13.46
N VAL A 226 15.78 -1.28 -12.73
CA VAL A 226 14.50 -1.85 -13.18
C VAL A 226 13.92 -1.02 -14.34
N ASN A 227 13.42 -1.68 -15.38
CA ASN A 227 12.70 -1.05 -16.48
C ASN A 227 11.51 -0.24 -15.92
N PRO A 228 11.37 1.08 -16.20
CA PRO A 228 10.33 1.91 -15.58
C PRO A 228 8.90 1.51 -15.96
N ARG A 229 8.73 0.65 -16.98
CA ARG A 229 7.45 0.03 -17.36
C ARG A 229 7.17 -1.31 -16.67
N THR A 230 7.92 -1.66 -15.62
CA THR A 230 7.71 -2.94 -14.90
C THR A 230 6.52 -2.84 -13.97
N LEU A 231 5.45 -3.58 -14.27
CA LEU A 231 4.28 -3.67 -13.40
C LEU A 231 4.50 -4.77 -12.35
N PHE A 232 4.78 -4.36 -11.12
CA PHE A 232 4.82 -5.29 -9.98
C PHE A 232 3.40 -5.55 -9.47
N LEU A 233 3.06 -6.83 -9.29
CA LEU A 233 1.77 -7.33 -8.78
C LEU A 233 2.01 -8.44 -7.74
N ASP A 234 1.16 -8.49 -6.71
CA ASP A 234 1.25 -9.46 -5.63
C ASP A 234 0.24 -10.61 -5.80
N ARG A 235 0.71 -11.84 -5.55
CA ARG A 235 -0.15 -13.03 -5.43
C ARG A 235 -1.17 -12.87 -4.31
N SER A 236 -2.33 -13.51 -4.49
CA SER A 236 -3.46 -13.43 -3.56
C SER A 236 -4.02 -12.01 -3.31
N MET A 237 -3.70 -11.04 -4.17
CA MET A 237 -4.34 -9.72 -4.19
C MET A 237 -5.14 -9.52 -5.49
N SER A 238 -6.30 -8.90 -5.38
CA SER A 238 -7.12 -8.50 -6.55
C SER A 238 -6.71 -7.11 -7.05
N TYR A 239 -6.54 -6.97 -8.35
CA TYR A 239 -6.27 -5.72 -9.05
C TYR A 239 -7.41 -5.42 -10.04
N ARG A 240 -7.94 -4.19 -9.99
CA ARG A 240 -8.88 -3.65 -10.97
C ARG A 240 -8.11 -2.67 -11.86
N ILE A 241 -7.72 -3.16 -13.03
CA ILE A 241 -7.15 -2.34 -14.10
C ILE A 241 -8.31 -1.59 -14.75
N GLN A 242 -8.22 -0.27 -14.86
CA GLN A 242 -9.30 0.58 -15.36
C GLN A 242 -8.82 1.39 -16.58
N PRO A 243 -9.09 0.91 -17.80
CA PRO A 243 -8.77 1.63 -19.04
C PRO A 243 -9.70 2.82 -19.25
N ASP A 244 -9.15 4.00 -19.58
CA ASP A 244 -9.91 5.22 -19.86
C ASP A 244 -10.28 5.39 -21.35
N LYS A 245 -10.78 6.57 -21.74
CA LYS A 245 -11.21 6.85 -23.13
C LYS A 245 -10.07 6.85 -24.15
N SER A 246 -8.82 7.01 -23.73
CA SER A 246 -7.65 7.01 -24.62
C SER A 246 -7.21 5.61 -25.04
N THR A 247 -7.55 4.57 -24.26
CA THR A 247 -7.26 3.17 -24.60
C THR A 247 -8.31 2.55 -25.52
N TYR A 248 -9.36 3.29 -25.89
CA TYR A 248 -10.42 2.75 -26.75
C TYR A 248 -9.84 2.32 -28.10
N SER A 249 -10.31 1.17 -28.60
CA SER A 249 -9.73 0.43 -29.74
C SER A 249 -8.24 0.06 -29.63
N ARG A 250 -7.66 -0.03 -28.42
CA ARG A 250 -6.36 -0.67 -28.16
C ARG A 250 -6.56 -1.86 -27.22
N ALA A 251 -6.35 -3.08 -27.70
CA ALA A 251 -6.49 -4.27 -26.86
C ALA A 251 -5.37 -4.33 -25.81
N LEU A 252 -5.70 -4.24 -24.52
CA LEU A 252 -4.75 -4.44 -23.43
C LEU A 252 -4.72 -5.93 -23.06
N MET A 253 -3.68 -6.63 -23.51
CA MET A 253 -3.48 -8.06 -23.27
C MET A 253 -2.42 -8.32 -22.21
N PHE A 254 -2.56 -9.46 -21.53
CA PHE A 254 -1.58 -10.07 -20.64
C PHE A 254 -1.23 -11.46 -21.17
N GLY A 255 0.05 -11.79 -21.28
CA GLY A 255 0.54 -13.05 -21.88
C GLY A 255 1.94 -13.46 -21.43
N THR A 256 2.36 -14.66 -21.81
CA THR A 256 3.67 -15.25 -21.43
C THR A 256 4.83 -14.82 -22.33
N ASP A 257 4.55 -14.32 -23.53
CA ASP A 257 5.50 -13.72 -24.48
C ASP A 257 4.99 -12.29 -24.78
N PRO A 258 5.84 -11.25 -24.92
CA PRO A 258 5.39 -9.93 -25.37
C PRO A 258 4.81 -9.98 -26.78
N GLU A 259 3.73 -9.24 -27.00
CA GLU A 259 3.16 -8.89 -28.32
C GLU A 259 2.53 -10.06 -29.10
N ASP A 260 2.65 -11.31 -28.64
CA ASP A 260 1.93 -12.48 -29.19
C ASP A 260 0.57 -12.72 -28.49
N SER A 261 -0.53 -12.48 -29.23
CA SER A 261 -1.90 -12.72 -28.76
C SER A 261 -2.24 -14.20 -28.54
N ASP A 262 -1.55 -15.13 -29.21
CA ASP A 262 -1.78 -16.57 -29.04
C ASP A 262 -1.17 -17.08 -27.71
N GLN A 263 -0.26 -16.30 -27.11
CA GLN A 263 0.31 -16.52 -25.77
C GLN A 263 -0.44 -15.77 -24.64
N ALA A 264 -1.70 -15.36 -24.89
CA ALA A 264 -2.52 -14.65 -23.90
C ALA A 264 -2.83 -15.52 -22.66
N PHE A 265 -2.39 -15.05 -21.49
CA PHE A 265 -2.52 -15.75 -20.21
C PHE A 265 -3.83 -15.39 -19.51
N ASN A 266 -4.83 -16.27 -19.59
CA ASN A 266 -6.18 -16.00 -19.10
C ASN A 266 -6.47 -16.53 -17.68
N ASN A 267 -5.57 -17.32 -17.08
CA ASN A 267 -5.79 -17.84 -15.73
C ASN A 267 -5.72 -16.70 -14.70
N GLY A 268 -6.76 -16.55 -13.87
CA GLY A 268 -6.87 -15.44 -12.92
C GLY A 268 -7.12 -14.06 -13.54
N ILE A 269 -7.43 -13.95 -14.85
CA ILE A 269 -7.70 -12.69 -15.54
C ILE A 269 -9.10 -12.67 -16.16
N ILE A 270 -9.92 -11.68 -15.78
CA ILE A 270 -11.26 -11.44 -16.35
C ILE A 270 -11.20 -10.21 -17.24
N GLY A 271 -11.52 -10.39 -18.53
CA GLY A 271 -11.51 -9.30 -19.52
C GLY A 271 -10.13 -9.06 -20.16
N ASN A 272 -9.27 -10.08 -20.26
CA ASN A 272 -8.01 -9.97 -20.99
C ASN A 272 -8.25 -9.52 -22.45
N GLY A 273 -7.38 -8.67 -22.98
CA GLY A 273 -7.55 -8.05 -24.31
C GLY A 273 -8.60 -6.94 -24.40
N SER A 274 -9.27 -6.58 -23.29
CA SER A 274 -10.35 -5.60 -23.30
C SER A 274 -9.81 -4.15 -23.30
N GLY A 275 -9.86 -3.48 -24.45
CA GLY A 275 -9.59 -2.04 -24.56
C GLY A 275 -10.69 -1.12 -23.99
N GLN A 276 -11.77 -1.69 -23.43
CA GLN A 276 -12.93 -0.95 -22.91
C GLN A 276 -13.52 -1.61 -21.65
N GLY A 277 -13.50 -0.87 -20.54
CA GLY A 277 -14.00 -1.32 -19.24
C GLY A 277 -13.00 -2.23 -18.51
N ASP A 278 -13.18 -2.36 -17.20
CA ASP A 278 -12.15 -2.87 -16.29
C ASP A 278 -11.63 -4.29 -16.63
N ILE A 279 -10.32 -4.51 -16.48
CA ILE A 279 -9.71 -5.85 -16.48
C ILE A 279 -9.43 -6.24 -15.03
N ILE A 280 -9.87 -7.42 -14.59
CA ILE A 280 -9.69 -7.88 -13.21
C ILE A 280 -8.61 -8.96 -13.18
N ILE A 281 -7.59 -8.78 -12.35
CA ILE A 281 -6.51 -9.75 -12.15
C ILE A 281 -6.49 -10.20 -10.69
N ARG A 282 -6.44 -11.52 -10.45
CA ARG A 282 -6.06 -12.10 -9.16
C ARG A 282 -5.24 -13.36 -9.42
N PHE A 283 -3.92 -13.24 -9.26
CA PHE A 283 -3.00 -14.38 -9.41
C PHE A 283 -2.94 -15.22 -8.14
N ASP A 284 -2.80 -16.53 -8.32
CA ASP A 284 -2.62 -17.53 -7.27
C ASP A 284 -1.15 -18.00 -7.21
N GLU A 285 -0.89 -19.03 -6.41
CA GLU A 285 0.43 -19.66 -6.29
C GLU A 285 0.91 -20.34 -7.58
N ASN A 286 0.00 -20.65 -8.51
CA ASN A 286 0.30 -21.36 -9.76
C ASN A 286 0.57 -20.41 -10.94
N ALA A 287 0.25 -19.13 -10.81
CA ALA A 287 0.61 -18.11 -11.79
C ALA A 287 2.15 -17.97 -11.92
N PRO A 288 2.70 -17.76 -13.13
CA PRO A 288 4.15 -17.60 -13.31
C PRO A 288 4.65 -16.32 -12.66
N ASP A 289 5.92 -16.28 -12.24
CA ASP A 289 6.54 -15.07 -11.66
C ASP A 289 6.68 -13.90 -12.65
N LYS A 290 6.48 -14.15 -13.95
CA LYS A 290 6.61 -13.18 -15.03
C LYS A 290 5.53 -13.38 -16.08
N LEU A 291 4.97 -12.26 -16.53
CA LEU A 291 4.14 -12.11 -17.73
C LEU A 291 4.55 -10.81 -18.44
N PHE A 292 3.88 -10.48 -19.52
CA PHE A 292 3.97 -9.18 -20.20
C PHE A 292 2.57 -8.61 -20.34
N TYR A 293 2.43 -7.29 -20.21
CA TYR A 293 1.26 -6.57 -20.69
C TYR A 293 1.62 -5.92 -22.04
N PHE A 294 0.73 -5.95 -23.03
CA PHE A 294 1.02 -5.47 -24.38
C PHE A 294 -0.24 -5.07 -25.16
N CYS A 295 -0.04 -4.49 -26.34
CA CYS A 295 -1.05 -4.34 -27.39
C CYS A 295 -0.62 -5.18 -28.59
N PRO A 296 -1.45 -6.10 -29.13
CA PRO A 296 -1.08 -6.88 -30.32
C PRO A 296 -1.01 -6.00 -31.58
N ASP A 297 -1.72 -4.88 -31.59
CA ASP A 297 -1.79 -3.94 -32.72
C ASP A 297 -0.67 -2.87 -32.71
N GLU A 298 0.22 -2.85 -31.69
CA GLU A 298 1.21 -1.78 -31.53
C GLU A 298 2.48 -2.27 -30.83
N ALA A 299 3.57 -2.37 -31.61
CA ALA A 299 4.85 -2.86 -31.12
C ALA A 299 5.44 -1.94 -30.04
N ASN A 300 6.07 -2.51 -29.02
CA ASN A 300 6.56 -1.81 -27.83
C ASN A 300 5.50 -1.04 -27.01
N ALA A 301 4.20 -1.19 -27.24
CA ALA A 301 3.16 -0.53 -26.42
C ALA A 301 3.07 -1.04 -24.96
N GLY A 302 3.77 -2.14 -24.67
CA GLY A 302 3.66 -2.91 -23.43
C GLY A 302 4.74 -2.67 -22.36
N GLY A 303 4.87 -3.65 -21.47
CA GLY A 303 5.89 -3.73 -20.43
C GLY A 303 5.89 -5.09 -19.71
N PRO A 304 6.98 -5.44 -19.00
CA PRO A 304 7.04 -6.66 -18.22
C PRO A 304 6.15 -6.56 -16.97
N VAL A 305 5.54 -7.69 -16.59
CA VAL A 305 4.80 -7.86 -15.34
C VAL A 305 5.61 -8.80 -14.46
N VAL A 306 5.87 -8.40 -13.21
CA VAL A 306 6.59 -9.22 -12.22
C VAL A 306 5.63 -9.55 -11.09
N ILE A 307 5.39 -10.84 -10.91
CA ILE A 307 4.41 -11.38 -9.97
C ILE A 307 5.18 -11.91 -8.76
N LYS A 308 5.02 -11.27 -7.59
CA LYS A 308 5.74 -11.59 -6.36
C LYS A 308 4.80 -12.11 -5.27
N GLN A 309 5.38 -12.62 -4.19
CA GLN A 309 4.66 -12.77 -2.93
C GLN A 309 4.50 -11.41 -2.23
N TYR A 310 3.46 -11.27 -1.43
CA TYR A 310 3.17 -10.01 -0.75
C TYR A 310 4.24 -9.61 0.29
N ASP A 311 4.94 -10.58 0.87
CA ASP A 311 6.02 -10.44 1.85
C ASP A 311 7.43 -10.45 1.24
N ASP A 312 7.54 -10.59 -0.09
CA ASP A 312 8.81 -10.48 -0.79
C ASP A 312 9.41 -9.07 -0.59
N LEU A 313 10.64 -9.04 -0.06
CA LEU A 313 11.39 -7.81 0.19
C LEU A 313 12.13 -7.30 -1.06
N ASP A 314 12.11 -8.10 -2.15
CA ASP A 314 12.73 -7.76 -3.43
C ASP A 314 11.74 -7.23 -4.47
N LYS A 315 11.02 -6.17 -4.09
CA LYS A 315 10.08 -5.40 -4.93
C LYS A 315 9.90 -3.98 -4.38
N PRO A 316 9.42 -3.01 -5.17
CA PRO A 316 9.04 -1.70 -4.67
C PRO A 316 7.84 -1.75 -3.71
N ASN A 317 7.86 -0.88 -2.69
CA ASN A 317 6.73 -0.60 -1.82
C ASN A 317 5.85 0.46 -2.51
N GLN A 318 4.97 0.02 -3.40
CA GLN A 318 4.17 0.89 -4.28
C GLN A 318 3.01 1.58 -3.53
N ARG A 319 2.75 2.85 -3.85
CA ARG A 319 1.58 3.62 -3.37
C ARG A 319 0.30 3.14 -4.08
N HIS A 320 -0.30 2.09 -3.58
CA HIS A 320 -1.52 1.53 -4.17
C HIS A 320 -2.75 2.40 -3.88
N ASN A 321 -3.68 2.47 -4.84
CA ASN A 321 -5.02 2.99 -4.60
C ASN A 321 -5.93 1.80 -4.26
N LEU A 322 -6.53 1.75 -3.07
CA LEU A 322 -7.38 0.64 -2.65
C LEU A 322 -8.87 1.00 -2.81
N LEU A 323 -9.56 0.24 -3.64
CA LEU A 323 -10.98 0.39 -3.95
C LEU A 323 -11.80 -0.63 -3.17
N LEU A 324 -12.73 -0.15 -2.35
CA LEU A 324 -13.70 -0.96 -1.62
C LEU A 324 -15.04 -0.83 -2.34
N THR A 325 -15.58 -1.94 -2.86
CA THR A 325 -16.92 -1.97 -3.45
C THR A 325 -17.91 -2.56 -2.46
N LEU A 326 -19.03 -1.86 -2.23
CA LEU A 326 -20.08 -2.17 -1.25
C LEU A 326 -21.41 -2.42 -1.97
N ALA A 327 -22.30 -3.20 -1.36
CA ALA A 327 -23.70 -3.35 -1.75
C ALA A 327 -24.64 -2.89 -0.64
N TYR A 328 -25.69 -2.15 -1.02
CA TYR A 328 -26.74 -1.70 -0.12
C TYR A 328 -28.10 -1.51 -0.84
N GLY A 329 -29.19 -1.63 -0.08
CA GLY A 329 -30.56 -1.32 -0.51
C GLY A 329 -31.36 -2.49 -1.09
N SER A 330 -32.63 -2.23 -1.38
CA SER A 330 -33.52 -3.11 -2.14
C SER A 330 -34.28 -2.25 -3.18
N PRO A 331 -34.06 -2.43 -4.50
CA PRO A 331 -33.06 -3.31 -5.10
C PRO A 331 -31.63 -2.98 -4.66
N GLN A 332 -30.74 -3.98 -4.67
CA GLN A 332 -29.33 -3.79 -4.32
C GLN A 332 -28.66 -2.84 -5.33
N ARG A 333 -27.86 -1.90 -4.81
CA ARG A 333 -27.05 -0.95 -5.58
C ARG A 333 -25.59 -1.03 -5.13
N ALA A 334 -24.66 -0.78 -6.05
CA ALA A 334 -23.23 -0.81 -5.78
C ALA A 334 -22.71 0.59 -5.44
N PHE A 335 -21.79 0.67 -4.47
CA PHE A 335 -21.18 1.91 -4.00
C PHE A 335 -19.68 1.73 -3.80
N GLN A 336 -18.88 2.80 -3.88
CA GLN A 336 -17.43 2.70 -3.74
C GLN A 336 -16.80 3.70 -2.78
N ILE A 337 -15.74 3.24 -2.09
CA ILE A 337 -14.80 4.05 -1.31
C ILE A 337 -13.39 3.80 -1.83
N LEU A 338 -12.63 4.89 -2.00
CA LEU A 338 -11.24 4.85 -2.43
C LEU A 338 -10.31 5.29 -1.30
N LEU A 339 -9.43 4.41 -0.84
CA LEU A 339 -8.27 4.77 -0.03
C LEU A 339 -7.12 5.10 -0.98
N LYS A 340 -6.52 6.28 -0.81
CA LYS A 340 -5.40 6.72 -1.64
C LYS A 340 -4.07 6.39 -0.98
N ASP A 341 -3.10 6.02 -1.82
CA ASP A 341 -1.69 5.89 -1.47
C ASP A 341 -1.49 5.05 -0.20
N VAL A 342 -2.01 3.82 -0.27
CA VAL A 342 -1.76 2.73 0.67
C VAL A 342 -0.33 2.26 0.50
N LEU A 343 0.38 2.10 1.62
CA LEU A 343 1.76 1.63 1.67
C LEU A 343 1.91 0.53 2.72
N LEU A 344 2.84 -0.40 2.47
CA LEU A 344 3.22 -1.42 3.45
C LEU A 344 4.17 -0.81 4.48
N THR A 345 3.94 -1.08 5.76
CA THR A 345 4.86 -0.78 6.87
C THR A 345 5.22 -2.06 7.62
N PRO A 346 6.28 -2.09 8.45
CA PRO A 346 6.63 -3.24 9.28
C PRO A 346 5.51 -3.69 10.24
N ASN A 347 4.54 -2.82 10.51
CA ASN A 347 3.41 -3.08 11.40
C ASN A 347 2.10 -3.42 10.64
N GLY A 348 2.16 -3.55 9.30
CA GLY A 348 1.00 -3.73 8.42
C GLY A 348 0.82 -2.59 7.41
N ALA A 349 -0.19 -2.72 6.54
CA ALA A 349 -0.53 -1.69 5.56
C ALA A 349 -1.25 -0.50 6.23
N LEU A 350 -0.95 0.72 5.79
CA LEU A 350 -1.64 1.96 6.20
C LEU A 350 -2.05 2.78 4.98
N TYR A 351 -3.13 3.57 5.09
CA TYR A 351 -3.45 4.59 4.08
C TYR A 351 -2.77 5.94 4.41
N CYS A 352 -2.16 6.56 3.40
CA CYS A 352 -1.50 7.86 3.56
C CYS A 352 -2.33 9.02 2.98
N GLY A 353 -3.10 8.78 1.91
CA GLY A 353 -3.96 9.78 1.29
C GLY A 353 -5.37 9.82 1.89
N ARG A 354 -6.03 10.99 1.78
CA ARG A 354 -7.42 11.21 2.25
C ARG A 354 -8.40 10.21 1.60
N PRO A 355 -9.11 9.37 2.37
CA PRO A 355 -10.15 8.50 1.83
C PRO A 355 -11.27 9.29 1.15
N LYS A 356 -11.75 8.79 0.01
CA LYS A 356 -12.80 9.42 -0.81
C LYS A 356 -14.02 8.49 -0.94
N TRP A 357 -15.19 9.00 -0.59
CA TRP A 357 -16.47 8.46 -1.05
C TRP A 357 -16.62 8.71 -2.56
N ILE A 358 -16.85 7.66 -3.35
CA ILE A 358 -17.12 7.77 -4.80
C ILE A 358 -18.62 7.93 -5.05
N GLY A 359 -19.48 7.31 -4.23
CA GLY A 359 -20.92 7.30 -4.43
C GLY A 359 -21.42 6.01 -5.08
N GLU A 360 -22.64 6.09 -5.63
CA GLU A 360 -23.26 5.00 -6.37
C GLU A 360 -22.55 4.77 -7.72
N VAL A 361 -22.37 3.51 -8.09
CA VAL A 361 -21.73 3.08 -9.34
C VAL A 361 -22.53 1.94 -9.98
N PRO A 362 -22.43 1.74 -11.31
CA PRO A 362 -22.83 0.47 -11.93
C PRO A 362 -22.10 -0.70 -11.26
N LEU A 363 -22.75 -1.87 -11.15
CA LEU A 363 -22.12 -3.07 -10.57
C LEU A 363 -20.81 -3.39 -11.33
N PRO A 364 -19.63 -3.32 -10.68
CA PRO A 364 -18.36 -3.43 -11.40
C PRO A 364 -18.12 -4.82 -12.00
N ARG A 365 -17.44 -4.87 -13.16
CA ARG A 365 -17.12 -6.13 -13.87
C ARG A 365 -16.41 -7.11 -12.90
N GLY A 366 -16.84 -8.37 -12.92
CA GLY A 366 -16.31 -9.44 -12.07
C GLY A 366 -17.04 -9.61 -10.72
N LEU A 367 -17.95 -8.71 -10.35
CA LEU A 367 -18.70 -8.76 -9.09
C LEU A 367 -20.17 -9.13 -9.32
N ASN A 368 -20.77 -9.81 -8.35
CA ASN A 368 -22.20 -10.12 -8.29
C ASN A 368 -22.80 -9.55 -7.01
N PHE A 369 -24.08 -9.19 -7.04
CA PHE A 369 -24.83 -8.97 -5.81
C PHE A 369 -25.05 -10.32 -5.11
N PRO A 370 -24.79 -10.43 -3.79
CA PRO A 370 -25.02 -11.67 -3.06
C PRO A 370 -26.52 -11.93 -2.95
N GLU A 371 -26.88 -13.21 -3.07
CA GLU A 371 -28.25 -13.70 -2.88
C GLU A 371 -28.78 -13.33 -1.47
N LEU A 372 -30.10 -13.22 -1.37
CA LEU A 372 -30.82 -12.66 -0.21
C LEU A 372 -31.33 -13.75 0.74
#